data_AF-A0A5J5SYN3-F1
#
_entry.id   AF-A0A5J5SYN3-F1
#
_cell.length_a   1.000
_cell.length_b   1.000
_cell.length_c   1.000
_cell.angle_alpha   90.00
_cell.angle_beta   90.00
_cell.angle_gamma   90.00
#
_symmetry.space_group_name_H-M   'P 1'
#
loop_
_entity.id
_entity.type
_entity.pdbx_description
1 polymer ?
#
loop_
_entity_poly.entity_id
_entity_poly.type
_entity_poly.pdbx_seq_one_letter_code
_entity_poly.pdbx_strand_id
1 'polypeptide(L)'
;MQKVYWKQKVKNKSGYKDPTVLASERPFIMNEIKALYDLFNRVNSSIIDDGLIQKEEFQHVVFRNNNKQNIFTDRVFDLFDVKHNEVTEFGNFLCFLSVFHPSAQ
;
A
#
# COMPACT_ATOMS: atom_id res chain seq x y z
N MET A 1 -15.11 -17.69 7.60
CA MET A 1 -13.69 -18.05 7.38
C MET A 1 -12.82 -16.84 6.99
N GLN A 2 -13.19 -16.03 5.98
CA GLN A 2 -12.38 -14.85 5.58
C GLN A 2 -12.19 -13.79 6.70
N LYS A 3 -13.23 -13.42 7.47
CA LYS A 3 -13.10 -12.43 8.58
C LYS A 3 -12.05 -12.81 9.65
N VAL A 4 -11.83 -14.10 9.88
CA VAL A 4 -10.86 -14.60 10.88
C VAL A 4 -9.45 -14.56 10.31
N TYR A 5 -9.28 -14.92 9.04
CA TYR A 5 -8.01 -14.86 8.32
C TYR A 5 -7.41 -13.44 8.33
N TRP A 6 -8.24 -12.42 8.08
CA TRP A 6 -7.82 -11.02 8.14
C TRP A 6 -7.40 -10.59 9.55
N LYS A 7 -8.18 -10.91 10.59
CA LYS A 7 -7.80 -10.56 11.98
C LYS A 7 -6.46 -11.18 12.41
N GLN A 8 -6.09 -12.32 11.86
CA GLN A 8 -4.91 -13.09 12.30
C GLN A 8 -3.64 -12.69 11.57
N LYS A 9 -3.69 -12.43 10.25
CA LYS A 9 -2.52 -11.97 9.47
C LYS A 9 -2.16 -10.51 9.77
N VAL A 10 -3.17 -9.72 10.13
CA VAL A 10 -3.05 -8.27 10.40
C VAL A 10 -2.54 -7.96 11.82
N LYS A 11 -2.85 -8.81 12.80
CA LYS A 11 -2.40 -8.62 14.19
C LYS A 11 -0.87 -8.61 14.36
N ASN A 12 -0.12 -9.11 13.37
CA ASN A 12 1.33 -9.28 13.44
C ASN A 12 2.14 -8.20 12.71
N LYS A 13 1.52 -7.22 12.04
CA LYS A 13 2.25 -6.20 11.28
C LYS A 13 1.79 -4.80 11.69
N SER A 14 2.72 -4.00 12.24
CA SER A 14 2.47 -2.62 12.68
C SER A 14 2.18 -1.73 11.47
N GLY A 15 1.02 -1.07 11.43
CA GLY A 15 0.63 -0.14 10.35
C GLY A 15 -0.79 -0.33 9.80
N TYR A 16 -1.52 -1.35 10.25
CA TYR A 16 -2.90 -1.57 9.82
C TYR A 16 -3.90 -0.66 10.56
N LYS A 17 -4.61 0.19 9.80
CA LYS A 17 -5.87 0.81 10.22
C LYS A 17 -7.05 0.00 9.70
N ASP A 18 -8.15 -0.06 10.45
CA ASP A 18 -9.33 -0.83 10.06
C ASP A 18 -9.87 -0.37 8.68
N PRO A 19 -10.02 -1.29 7.69
CA PRO A 19 -10.57 -1.03 6.37
C PRO A 19 -11.92 -0.31 6.40
N THR A 20 -12.71 -0.52 7.45
CA THR A 20 -14.01 0.13 7.63
C THR A 20 -13.86 1.62 7.94
N VAL A 21 -12.82 2.00 8.69
CA VAL A 21 -12.47 3.40 8.97
C VAL A 21 -11.92 4.07 7.71
N LEU A 22 -11.05 3.35 6.98
CA LEU A 22 -10.48 3.84 5.72
C LEU A 22 -11.54 3.98 4.62
N ALA A 23 -12.54 3.09 4.58
CA ALA A 23 -13.69 3.16 3.68
C ALA A 23 -14.61 4.35 3.97
N SER A 24 -14.80 4.71 5.24
CA SER A 24 -15.64 5.87 5.57
C SER A 24 -14.99 7.21 5.20
N GLU A 25 -13.67 7.23 5.07
CA GLU A 25 -12.89 8.43 4.75
C GLU A 25 -12.58 8.59 3.26
N ARG A 26 -12.78 7.54 2.45
CA ARG A 26 -12.27 7.46 1.06
C ARG A 26 -13.35 6.90 0.12
N PRO A 27 -13.30 7.22 -1.18
CA PRO A 27 -14.30 6.77 -2.16
C PRO A 27 -14.20 5.27 -2.53
N PHE A 28 -13.70 4.40 -1.64
CA PHE A 28 -13.55 2.97 -1.91
C PHE A 28 -14.59 2.14 -1.18
N ILE A 29 -15.19 1.17 -1.87
CA ILE A 29 -16.03 0.15 -1.24
C ILE A 29 -15.18 -0.98 -0.63
N MET A 30 -15.76 -1.75 0.29
CA MET A 30 -15.08 -2.84 1.01
C MET A 30 -14.35 -3.83 0.09
N ASN A 31 -14.88 -4.14 -1.09
CA ASN A 31 -14.24 -5.06 -2.02
C ASN A 31 -13.01 -4.43 -2.72
N GLU A 32 -13.05 -3.14 -3.01
CA GLU A 32 -11.91 -2.41 -3.58
C GLU A 32 -10.78 -2.32 -2.56
N ILE A 33 -11.10 -2.01 -1.30
CA ILE A 33 -10.09 -1.96 -0.23
C ILE A 33 -9.40 -3.32 -0.05
N LYS A 34 -10.14 -4.43 -0.15
CA LYS A 34 -9.54 -5.78 -0.10
C LYS A 34 -8.60 -6.01 -1.28
N ALA A 35 -9.03 -5.69 -2.50
CA ALA A 35 -8.20 -5.83 -3.69
C ALA A 35 -6.92 -4.98 -3.58
N LEU A 36 -7.03 -3.76 -3.04
CA LEU A 36 -5.90 -2.87 -2.79
C LEU A 36 -4.98 -3.39 -1.68
N TYR A 37 -5.52 -4.04 -0.66
CA TYR A 37 -4.71 -4.69 0.38
C TYR A 37 -3.97 -5.92 -0.14
N ASP A 38 -4.60 -6.71 -1.01
CA ASP A 38 -3.93 -7.81 -1.71
C ASP A 38 -2.81 -7.29 -2.63
N LEU A 39 -3.04 -6.16 -3.31
CA LEU A 39 -2.00 -5.47 -4.08
C LEU A 39 -0.86 -5.00 -3.18
N PHE A 40 -1.17 -4.34 -2.07
CA PHE A 40 -0.19 -3.89 -1.07
C PHE A 40 0.67 -5.05 -0.56
N ASN A 41 0.06 -6.20 -0.25
CA ASN A 41 0.77 -7.39 0.23
C ASN A 41 1.66 -8.06 -0.83
N ARG A 42 1.42 -7.81 -2.12
CA ARG A 42 2.33 -8.29 -3.18
C ARG A 42 3.60 -7.46 -3.25
N VAL A 43 3.58 -6.23 -2.74
CA VAL A 43 4.71 -5.31 -2.76
C VAL A 43 5.51 -5.37 -1.45
N ASN A 44 4.84 -5.28 -0.29
CA ASN A 44 5.42 -5.15 1.06
C ASN A 44 6.11 -6.39 1.66
N SER A 45 6.29 -7.42 0.84
CA SER A 45 6.91 -8.69 1.18
C SER A 45 7.83 -9.15 0.05
N SER A 46 8.21 -8.22 -0.85
CA SER A 46 9.00 -8.56 -2.04
C SER A 46 10.50 -8.62 -1.74
N ILE A 47 10.97 -7.87 -0.73
CA ILE A 47 12.35 -7.92 -0.24
C ILE A 47 12.35 -8.19 1.27
N ILE A 48 11.57 -7.43 2.07
CA ILE A 48 11.53 -7.53 3.53
C ILE A 48 10.08 -7.70 3.99
N ASP A 49 9.81 -8.73 4.80
CA ASP A 49 8.45 -9.04 5.26
C ASP A 49 8.06 -8.25 6.54
N ASP A 50 8.18 -6.92 6.53
CA ASP A 50 7.86 -6.06 7.68
C ASP A 50 6.42 -5.50 7.67
N GLY A 51 5.72 -5.61 6.54
CA GLY A 51 4.36 -5.10 6.38
C GLY A 51 4.27 -3.65 5.93
N LEU A 52 5.40 -3.05 5.59
CA LEU A 52 5.54 -1.73 4.99
C LEU A 52 6.02 -1.91 3.55
N ILE A 53 5.72 -0.95 2.67
CA ILE A 53 6.37 -0.91 1.37
C ILE A 53 7.60 -0.03 1.51
N GLN A 54 8.78 -0.62 1.37
CA GLN A 54 10.03 0.15 1.24
C GLN A 54 10.18 0.68 -0.19
N LYS A 55 10.94 1.75 -0.36
CA LYS A 55 11.19 2.35 -1.67
C LYS A 55 11.78 1.34 -2.67
N GLU A 56 12.69 0.51 -2.20
CA GLU A 56 13.36 -0.54 -2.96
C GLU A 56 12.37 -1.61 -3.44
N GLU A 57 11.43 -2.00 -2.59
CA GLU A 57 10.38 -2.97 -2.91
C GLU A 57 9.42 -2.43 -3.97
N PHE A 58 9.04 -1.15 -3.83
CA PHE A 58 8.20 -0.48 -4.82
C PHE A 58 8.88 -0.43 -6.19
N GLN A 59 10.14 -0.02 -6.24
CA GLN A 59 10.93 -0.01 -7.48
C GLN A 59 11.05 -1.42 -8.08
N HIS A 60 11.33 -2.42 -7.24
CA HIS A 60 11.48 -3.81 -7.65
C HIS A 60 10.22 -4.35 -8.32
N VAL A 61 9.03 -4.14 -7.72
CA VAL A 61 7.77 -4.67 -8.25
C VAL A 61 7.27 -3.89 -9.47
N VAL A 62 7.41 -2.57 -9.48
CA VAL A 62 6.92 -1.72 -10.58
C VAL A 62 7.73 -1.91 -11.86
N PHE A 63 9.06 -1.94 -11.75
CA PHE A 63 9.94 -2.01 -12.93
C PHE A 63 10.52 -3.39 -13.22
N ARG A 64 10.31 -4.38 -12.33
CA ARG A 64 10.88 -5.74 -12.44
C ARG A 64 12.38 -5.73 -12.76
N ASN A 65 13.09 -4.72 -12.27
CA ASN A 65 14.48 -4.46 -12.62
C ASN A 65 15.23 -3.88 -11.42
N ASN A 66 16.32 -4.53 -11.05
CA ASN A 66 17.05 -4.25 -9.80
C ASN A 66 18.23 -3.28 -10.02
N ASN A 67 18.50 -2.89 -11.27
CA ASN A 67 19.81 -2.34 -11.63
C ASN A 67 19.77 -0.89 -12.15
N LYS A 68 18.64 -0.19 -12.07
CA LYS A 68 18.54 1.22 -12.49
C LYS A 68 17.67 2.02 -11.53
N GLN A 69 18.27 3.04 -10.90
CA GLN A 69 17.51 4.13 -10.30
C GLN A 69 16.57 4.72 -11.35
N ASN A 70 15.31 4.86 -10.99
CA ASN A 70 14.31 5.43 -11.87
C ASN A 70 13.65 6.63 -11.18
N ILE A 71 13.95 7.81 -11.73
CA ILE A 71 13.44 9.09 -11.22
C ILE A 71 11.91 9.15 -11.18
N PHE A 72 11.22 8.41 -12.05
CA PHE A 72 9.76 8.34 -12.04
C PHE A 72 9.26 7.61 -10.80
N THR A 73 9.82 6.44 -10.46
CA THR A 73 9.46 5.75 -9.22
C THR A 73 9.82 6.56 -8.00
N ASP A 74 10.95 7.29 -8.01
CA ASP A 74 11.32 8.13 -6.88
C ASP A 74 10.27 9.22 -6.64
N ARG A 75 9.91 9.96 -7.70
CA ARG A 75 8.88 11.01 -7.62
C ARG A 75 7.51 10.48 -7.26
N VAL A 76 7.14 9.31 -7.78
CA VAL A 76 5.87 8.66 -7.47
C VAL A 76 5.87 8.16 -6.02
N PHE A 77 6.97 7.56 -5.55
CA PHE A 77 7.11 7.08 -4.18
C PHE A 77 7.05 8.22 -3.17
N ASP A 78 7.66 9.37 -3.47
CA ASP A 78 7.59 10.58 -2.64
C ASP A 78 6.13 11.03 -2.39
N LEU A 79 5.20 10.72 -3.29
CA LEU A 79 3.77 11.03 -3.12
C LEU A 79 3.04 10.04 -2.21
N PHE A 80 3.55 8.82 -2.08
CA PHE A 80 3.05 7.81 -1.13
C PHE A 80 3.66 8.02 0.28
N ASP A 81 4.92 8.43 0.33
CA ASP A 81 5.68 8.64 1.56
C ASP A 81 5.42 10.02 2.17
N VAL A 82 4.18 10.23 2.64
CA VAL A 82 3.74 11.47 3.30
C VAL A 82 4.59 11.80 4.55
N LYS A 83 5.20 10.78 5.18
CA LYS A 83 6.04 10.95 6.38
C LYS A 83 7.51 11.21 6.05
N HIS A 84 7.90 11.13 4.78
CA HIS A 84 9.29 11.26 4.30
C HIS A 84 10.26 10.37 5.10
N ASN A 85 9.86 9.13 5.39
CA ASN A 85 10.65 8.16 6.12
C ASN A 85 11.01 6.92 5.27
N GLU A 86 10.89 7.05 3.95
CA GLU A 86 11.20 6.05 2.92
C GLU A 86 10.38 4.75 3.02
N VAL A 87 9.30 4.77 3.81
CA VAL A 87 8.41 3.63 3.99
C VAL A 87 6.94 4.05 3.88
N THR A 88 6.14 3.22 3.23
CA THR A 88 4.70 3.47 3.04
C THR A 88 3.85 2.44 3.77
N GLU A 89 3.00 2.91 4.68
CA GLU A 89 1.94 2.11 5.31
C GLU A 89 0.72 1.98 4.39
N PHE A 90 -0.10 0.95 4.61
CA PHE A 90 -1.29 0.70 3.79
C PHE A 90 -2.26 1.90 3.72
N GLY A 91 -2.43 2.65 4.81
CA GLY A 91 -3.31 3.83 4.83
C GLY A 91 -2.85 4.96 3.89
N ASN A 92 -1.53 5.15 3.75
CA ASN A 92 -0.92 6.10 2.83
C ASN A 92 -1.02 5.61 1.38
N PHE A 93 -0.79 4.31 1.17
CA PHE A 93 -1.00 3.66 -0.12
C PHE A 93 -2.42 3.87 -0.66
N LEU A 94 -3.43 3.68 0.19
CA LEU A 94 -4.81 4.00 -0.15
C LEU A 94 -5.05 5.49 -0.39
N CYS A 95 -4.32 6.38 0.29
CA CYS A 95 -4.53 7.82 0.17
C CYS A 95 -4.16 8.29 -1.22
N PHE A 96 -2.97 7.89 -1.64
CA PHE A 96 -2.49 8.21 -2.96
C PHE A 96 -3.40 7.63 -4.06
N LEU A 97 -3.76 6.35 -3.95
CA LEU A 97 -4.61 5.71 -4.96
C LEU A 97 -6.02 6.29 -5.05
N SER A 98 -6.51 6.91 -3.98
CA SER A 98 -7.83 7.55 -3.99
C SER A 98 -7.93 8.73 -4.98
N VAL A 99 -6.82 9.40 -5.27
CA VAL A 99 -6.76 10.50 -6.27
C VAL A 99 -7.06 9.98 -7.68
N PHE A 100 -6.76 8.71 -7.95
CA PHE A 100 -7.02 8.05 -9.23
C PHE A 100 -8.37 7.33 -9.25
N HIS A 101 -9.19 7.48 -8.19
CA HIS A 101 -10.47 6.81 -8.13
C HIS A 101 -11.47 7.43 -9.13
N PRO A 102 -12.20 6.65 -9.92
CA PRO A 102 -13.14 7.19 -10.92
C PRO A 102 -14.24 8.10 -10.34
N SER A 103 -14.57 7.96 -9.05
CA SER A 103 -15.54 8.82 -8.37
C SER A 103 -14.93 10.02 -7.65
N ALA A 104 -13.63 10.25 -7.78
CA ALA A 104 -12.97 11.47 -7.32
C ALA A 104 -13.03 12.62 -8.36
N GLN A 105 -13.66 12.39 -9.52
CA GLN A 105 -13.89 13.37 -10.59
C GLN A 105 -15.35 13.83 -10.65
#